data_AF-A0A1Y4QC56-F1
#
_entry.id   AF-A0A1Y4QC56-F1
#
_cell.length_a   1.000
_cell.length_b   1.000
_cell.length_c   1.000
_cell.angle_alpha   90.00
_cell.angle_beta   90.00
_cell.angle_gamma   90.00
#
_symmetry.space_group_name_H-M   'P 1'
#
loop_
_entity.id
_entity.type
_entity.pdbx_description
1 polymer ?
#
loop_
_entity_poly.entity_id
_entity_poly.type
_entity_poly.pdbx_seq_one_letter_code
_entity_poly.pdbx_strand_id
1 'polypeptide(L)'
;MENVENKVVIITGATSGIGEATARVLAANGAKVVLSGRREDRLEKLASELGSCATYLKSNVTNVEDMKAIVKLAKERFGKV
;
A
#
# COMPACT_ATOMS: atom_id res chain seq x y z
N MET A 1 -18.20 -5.27 10.89
CA MET A 1 -16.88 -4.66 10.67
C MET A 1 -17.04 -3.58 9.63
N GLU A 2 -16.61 -2.36 9.93
CA GLU A 2 -16.81 -1.20 9.07
C GLU A 2 -16.15 -1.39 7.70
N ASN A 3 -16.88 -0.97 6.66
CA ASN A 3 -16.80 -1.48 5.30
C ASN A 3 -15.59 -0.91 4.53
N VAL A 4 -14.41 -1.51 4.70
CA VAL A 4 -13.18 -1.17 3.94
C VAL A 4 -13.14 -1.78 2.54
N GLU A 5 -14.15 -2.58 2.20
CA GLU A 5 -14.29 -3.14 0.86
C GLU A 5 -14.30 -2.02 -0.19
N ASN A 6 -13.50 -2.19 -1.26
CA ASN A 6 -13.34 -1.21 -2.34
C ASN A 6 -12.81 0.18 -1.92
N LYS A 7 -12.34 0.34 -0.66
CA LYS A 7 -11.56 1.50 -0.24
C LYS A 7 -10.12 1.36 -0.70
N VAL A 8 -9.48 2.49 -0.97
CA VAL A 8 -8.06 2.54 -1.31
C VAL A 8 -7.33 3.06 -0.08
N VAL A 9 -6.29 2.36 0.36
CA VAL A 9 -5.57 2.67 1.59
C VAL A 9 -4.07 2.72 1.31
N ILE A 10 -3.44 3.85 1.62
CA ILE A 10 -1.97 3.96 1.62
C ILE A 10 -1.44 3.50 2.97
N ILE A 11 -0.45 2.61 2.93
CA ILE A 11 0.24 2.11 4.13
C ILE A 11 1.71 2.46 3.99
N THR A 12 2.16 3.42 4.78
CA THR A 12 3.60 3.73 4.92
C THR A 12 4.22 2.76 5.93
N GLY A 13 5.51 2.44 5.72
CA GLY A 13 6.19 1.45 6.56
C GLY A 13 5.63 0.02 6.39
N ALA A 14 5.05 -0.31 5.25
CA ALA A 14 4.38 -1.59 4.98
C ALA A 14 5.31 -2.82 4.96
N THR A 15 6.61 -2.64 5.18
CA THR A 15 7.66 -3.66 4.97
C THR A 15 8.01 -4.50 6.20
N SER A 16 7.34 -4.26 7.33
CA SER A 16 7.49 -5.07 8.55
C SER A 16 6.43 -4.76 9.61
N GLY A 17 6.21 -5.72 10.51
CA GLY A 17 5.47 -5.51 11.75
C GLY A 17 4.02 -5.11 11.51
N ILE A 18 3.60 -3.99 12.11
CA ILE A 18 2.21 -3.53 12.06
C ILE A 18 1.78 -3.21 10.62
N GLY A 19 2.62 -2.55 9.83
CA GLY A 19 2.28 -2.17 8.46
C GLY A 19 2.02 -3.37 7.55
N GLU A 20 2.85 -4.41 7.65
CA GLU A 20 2.69 -5.65 6.89
C GLU A 20 1.41 -6.41 7.31
N ALA A 21 1.19 -6.57 8.62
CA ALA A 21 -0.01 -7.22 9.14
C ALA A 21 -1.29 -6.46 8.74
N THR A 22 -1.25 -5.13 8.81
CA THR A 22 -2.36 -4.26 8.42
C THR A 22 -2.68 -4.39 6.93
N ALA A 23 -1.65 -4.42 6.08
CA ALA A 23 -1.83 -4.60 4.63
C ALA A 23 -2.54 -5.93 4.32
N ARG A 24 -2.13 -7.01 4.97
CA ARG A 24 -2.75 -8.34 4.81
C ARG A 24 -4.20 -8.36 5.26
N VAL A 25 -4.50 -7.81 6.43
CA VAL A 25 -5.88 -7.75 6.95
C VAL A 25 -6.76 -6.90 6.05
N LEU A 26 -6.31 -5.71 5.63
CA LEU A 26 -7.10 -4.83 4.77
C LEU A 26 -7.36 -5.45 3.39
N ALA A 27 -6.34 -6.04 2.77
CA ALA A 27 -6.50 -6.74 1.49
C ALA A 27 -7.47 -7.92 1.60
N ALA A 28 -7.38 -8.71 2.68
CA ALA A 28 -8.32 -9.81 2.95
C ALA A 28 -9.77 -9.34 3.15
N ASN A 29 -9.97 -8.09 3.61
CA ASN A 29 -11.28 -7.46 3.74
C ASN A 29 -11.71 -6.67 2.48
N GLY A 30 -11.07 -6.93 1.32
CA GLY A 30 -11.46 -6.35 0.04
C GLY A 30 -11.01 -4.91 -0.19
N ALA A 31 -10.11 -4.38 0.64
CA ALA A 31 -9.48 -3.09 0.39
C ALA A 31 -8.41 -3.21 -0.71
N LYS A 32 -8.18 -2.09 -1.39
CA LYS A 32 -7.07 -1.90 -2.34
C LYS A 32 -5.94 -1.19 -1.59
N VAL A 33 -4.77 -1.80 -1.52
CA VAL A 33 -3.67 -1.31 -0.69
C VAL A 33 -2.52 -0.78 -1.53
N VAL A 34 -1.97 0.36 -1.12
CA VAL A 34 -0.80 0.98 -1.73
C VAL A 34 0.32 0.96 -0.69
N LEU A 35 1.34 0.15 -0.93
CA LEU A 35 2.40 -0.16 0.02
C LEU A 35 3.59 0.77 -0.20
N SER A 36 4.06 1.39 0.88
CA SER A 36 5.20 2.31 0.86
C SER A 36 6.24 1.92 1.89
N GLY A 37 7.52 2.04 1.51
CA GLY A 37 8.65 1.78 2.39
C GLY A 37 10.00 1.86 1.67
N ARG A 38 11.07 1.71 2.44
CA ARG A 38 12.44 1.84 1.93
C ARG A 38 13.01 0.54 1.34
N ARG A 39 12.50 -0.61 1.79
CA ARG A 39 12.96 -1.95 1.41
C ARG A 39 12.09 -2.49 0.28
N GLU A 40 12.58 -2.33 -0.95
CA GLU A 40 11.86 -2.68 -2.17
C GLU A 40 11.60 -4.18 -2.29
N ASP A 41 12.59 -5.00 -1.92
CA ASP A 41 12.50 -6.47 -1.89
C ASP A 41 11.30 -6.97 -1.06
N ARG A 42 11.04 -6.33 0.09
CA ARG A 42 9.90 -6.69 0.94
C ARG A 42 8.57 -6.17 0.41
N LEU A 43 8.58 -4.99 -0.22
CA LEU A 43 7.39 -4.43 -0.85
C LEU A 43 6.92 -5.29 -2.02
N GLU A 44 7.84 -5.67 -2.89
CA GLU A 44 7.56 -6.53 -4.03
C GLU A 44 6.98 -7.86 -3.56
N LYS A 45 7.64 -8.53 -2.61
CA LYS A 45 7.15 -9.79 -2.04
C LYS A 45 5.73 -9.64 -1.48
N LEU A 46 5.47 -8.63 -0.67
CA LEU A 46 4.15 -8.41 -0.09
C LEU A 46 3.10 -8.09 -1.15
N ALA A 47 3.43 -7.26 -2.14
CA ALA A 47 2.50 -6.95 -3.24
C ALA A 47 2.19 -8.19 -4.08
N SER A 48 3.17 -9.05 -4.36
CA SER A 48 2.96 -10.32 -5.04
C SER A 48 2.10 -11.29 -4.23
N GLU A 49 2.28 -11.36 -2.91
CA GLU A 49 1.44 -12.18 -2.01
C GLU A 49 -0.02 -11.70 -2.01
N LEU A 50 -0.26 -10.39 -2.04
CA LEU A 50 -1.59 -9.80 -2.01
C LEU A 50 -2.29 -9.74 -3.38
N GLY A 51 -1.52 -9.82 -4.47
CA GLY A 51 -2.04 -9.89 -5.83
C GLY A 51 -2.59 -8.56 -6.34
N SER A 52 -3.68 -8.61 -7.12
CA SER A 52 -4.17 -7.45 -7.90
C SER A 52 -4.73 -6.30 -7.06
N CYS A 53 -5.08 -6.55 -5.79
CA CYS A 53 -5.54 -5.52 -4.87
C CYS A 53 -4.39 -4.72 -4.24
N ALA A 54 -3.13 -5.09 -4.48
CA ALA A 54 -1.96 -4.39 -3.96
C ALA A 54 -1.10 -3.77 -5.07
N THR A 55 -0.49 -2.63 -4.73
CA THR A 55 0.61 -2.04 -5.51
C THR A 55 1.61 -1.43 -4.54
N TYR A 56 2.83 -1.15 -4.98
CA TYR A 56 3.87 -0.61 -4.11
C TYR A 56 4.67 0.50 -4.77
N LEU A 57 5.25 1.35 -3.93
CA LEU A 57 6.26 2.33 -4.32
C LEU A 57 7.35 2.43 -3.27
N LYS A 58 8.59 2.18 -3.68
CA LYS A 58 9.75 2.49 -2.85
C LYS A 58 9.77 3.99 -2.55
N SER A 59 9.82 4.34 -1.28
CA SER A 59 9.65 5.72 -0.84
C SER A 59 10.23 5.96 0.55
N ASN A 60 10.62 7.20 0.77
CA ASN A 60 11.02 7.72 2.07
C ASN A 60 10.03 8.80 2.51
N VAL A 61 9.37 8.58 3.64
CA VAL A 61 8.36 9.50 4.20
C VAL A 61 8.89 10.89 4.53
N THR A 62 10.21 11.07 4.67
CA THR A 62 10.82 12.39 4.87
C THR A 62 10.92 13.19 3.58
N ASN A 63 10.73 12.57 2.41
CA ASN A 63 10.75 13.22 1.11
C ASN A 63 9.32 13.51 0.65
N VAL A 64 8.99 14.79 0.49
CA VAL A 64 7.66 15.24 0.05
C VAL A 64 7.34 14.76 -1.37
N GLU A 65 8.34 14.69 -2.25
CA GLU A 65 8.14 14.23 -3.63
C GLU A 65 7.72 12.75 -3.66
N ASP A 66 8.30 11.92 -2.80
CA ASP A 66 7.92 10.52 -2.67
C ASP A 66 6.46 10.40 -2.20
N MET A 67 6.03 11.24 -1.26
CA MET A 67 4.64 11.21 -0.76
C MET A 67 3.65 11.61 -1.86
N LYS A 68 3.99 12.63 -2.67
CA LYS A 68 3.20 12.98 -3.85
C LYS A 68 3.14 11.82 -4.86
N ALA A 69 4.26 11.14 -5.07
CA ALA A 69 4.34 10.01 -5.99
C ALA A 69 3.47 8.83 -5.54
N ILE A 70 3.41 8.52 -4.24
CA ILE A 70 2.52 7.48 -3.70
C ILE A 70 1.05 7.83 -3.94
N VAL A 71 0.66 9.08 -3.65
CA VAL A 71 -0.72 9.55 -3.87
C VAL A 71 -1.08 9.49 -5.35
N LYS A 72 -0.14 9.86 -6.23
CA LYS A 72 -0.31 9.77 -7.68
C LYS A 72 -0.51 8.31 -8.11
N LEU A 73 0.35 7.40 -7.65
CA LEU A 73 0.24 5.96 -7.92
C LEU A 73 -1.12 5.40 -7.48
N ALA A 74 -1.59 5.77 -6.29
CA ALA A 74 -2.88 5.34 -5.77
C ALA A 74 -4.04 5.77 -6.70
N LYS A 75 -4.01 7.01 -7.17
CA LYS A 75 -4.99 7.54 -8.13
C LYS A 75 -4.88 6.89 -9.52
N GLU A 76 -3.67 6.69 -10.03
CA GLU A 76 -3.46 6.04 -11.34
C GLU A 76 -3.92 4.57 -11.32
N ARG A 77 -3.64 3.84 -10.24
CA ARG A 77 -3.94 2.42 -10.16
C ARG A 77 -5.40 2.13 -9.78
N PHE A 78 -5.97 2.93 -8.88
CA PHE A 78 -7.26 2.63 -8.27
C PHE A 78 -8.31 3.75 -8.41
N GLY A 79 -7.97 4.85 -9.07
CA GLY A 79 -8.87 5.96 -9.39
C GLY A 79 -9.13 6.95 -8.26
N LYS A 80 -8.77 6.60 -7.02
CA LYS A 80 -9.01 7.39 -5.80
C LYS A 80 -8.05 6.96 -4.70
N VAL A 81 -7.94 7.77 -3.65
CA VAL A 81 -7.26 7.44 -2.39
C VAL A 81 -7.84 8.21 -1.23
#